data_AF-A0AAW2V2A7-F1
#
_entry.id   AF-A0AAW2V2A7-F1
#
_cell.length_a   1.000
_cell.length_b   1.000
_cell.length_c   1.000
_cell.angle_alpha   90.00
_cell.angle_beta   90.00
_cell.angle_gamma   90.00
#
_symmetry.space_group_name_H-M   'P 1'
#
loop_
_entity.id
_entity.type
_entity.pdbx_description
1 polymer ?
#
loop_
_entity_poly.entity_id
_entity_poly.type
_entity_poly.pdbx_seq_one_letter_code
_entity_poly.pdbx_strand_id
1 'polypeptide(L)'
;MKKIETGELRFIRPWLLVKLMSLLFDHCPDAAKEVTIHQESVLHLAVKHHQQEVLVFLIDQKLGSSVQDLLNRGDREGNTIMHLANAKKQLQVRPV
;
A
#
# COMPACT_ATOMS: atom_id res chain seq x y z
N MET A 1 -16.63 19.99 -21.92
CA MET A 1 -16.10 19.05 -20.90
C MET A 1 -15.17 18.08 -21.61
N LYS A 2 -13.86 18.10 -21.33
CA LYS A 2 -12.91 17.18 -21.98
C LYS A 2 -13.16 15.77 -21.43
N LYS A 3 -13.44 14.81 -22.30
CA LYS A 3 -13.54 13.39 -21.92
C LYS A 3 -12.15 12.95 -21.48
N ILE A 4 -11.99 12.72 -20.19
CA ILE A 4 -10.78 12.15 -19.63
C ILE A 4 -10.72 10.71 -20.16
N GLU A 5 -9.70 10.40 -20.96
CA GLU A 5 -9.60 9.08 -21.55
C GLU A 5 -9.25 8.07 -20.46
N THR A 6 -9.72 6.83 -20.57
CA THR A 6 -9.48 5.77 -19.58
C THR A 6 -7.98 5.51 -19.32
N GLY A 7 -7.12 5.85 -20.29
CA GLY A 7 -5.66 5.86 -20.13
C GLY A 7 -5.13 7.00 -19.24
N GLU A 8 -5.70 8.20 -19.32
CA GLU A 8 -5.30 9.35 -18.48
C GLU A 8 -5.63 9.11 -17.01
N LEU A 9 -6.74 8.41 -16.72
CA LEU A 9 -7.09 8.01 -15.36
C LEU A 9 -6.06 7.06 -14.74
N ARG A 10 -5.35 6.24 -15.53
CA ARG A 10 -4.29 5.35 -15.01
C ARG A 10 -3.10 6.14 -14.46
N PHE A 11 -2.80 7.30 -15.03
CA PHE A 11 -1.73 8.18 -14.58
C PHE A 11 -2.15 9.07 -13.40
N ILE A 12 -3.44 9.42 -13.31
CA ILE A 12 -3.97 10.28 -12.24
C ILE A 12 -4.35 9.46 -10.98
N ARG A 13 -4.82 8.21 -11.15
CA ARG A 13 -5.30 7.35 -10.06
C ARG A 13 -4.30 7.14 -8.93
N PRO A 14 -3.01 6.84 -9.17
CA PRO A 14 -2.04 6.65 -8.10
C PRO A 14 -1.89 7.90 -7.22
N TRP A 15 -1.86 9.09 -7.82
CA TRP A 15 -1.78 10.36 -7.10
C TRP A 15 -3.01 10.64 -6.24
N LEU A 16 -4.21 10.34 -6.77
CA LEU A 16 -5.45 10.52 -6.02
C LEU A 16 -5.54 9.57 -4.82
N LEU A 17 -5.11 8.31 -4.98
CA LEU A 17 -5.08 7.33 -3.88
C LEU A 17 -4.09 7.75 -2.79
N VAL A 18 -2.86 8.15 -3.17
CA VAL A 18 -1.87 8.66 -2.20
C VAL A 18 -2.40 9.91 -1.49
N LYS A 19 -3.07 10.82 -2.21
CA LYS A 19 -3.68 12.01 -1.60
C LYS A 19 -4.81 11.67 -0.63
N LEU A 20 -5.65 10.68 -0.95
CA LEU A 20 -6.71 10.22 -0.05
C LEU A 20 -6.12 9.57 1.21
N MET A 21 -5.08 8.76 1.07
CA MET A 21 -4.43 8.10 2.21
C MET A 21 -3.70 9.08 3.11
N SER A 22 -3.04 10.09 2.55
CA SER A 22 -2.45 11.17 3.35
C SER A 22 -3.52 11.91 4.15
N LEU A 23 -4.63 12.30 3.50
CA LEU A 23 -5.75 12.96 4.19
C LEU A 23 -6.35 12.08 5.31
N LEU A 24 -6.50 10.77 5.06
CA LEU A 24 -7.03 9.83 6.04
C LEU A 24 -6.12 9.76 7.28
N PHE A 25 -4.82 9.59 7.09
CA PHE A 25 -3.88 9.47 8.22
C PHE A 25 -3.63 10.79 8.94
N ASP A 26 -3.83 11.93 8.28
CA ASP A 26 -3.77 13.25 8.93
C ASP A 26 -4.94 13.47 9.90
N HIS A 27 -6.14 12.97 9.56
CA HIS A 27 -7.33 13.11 10.40
C HIS A 27 -7.55 11.93 11.36
N CYS A 28 -7.09 10.73 10.97
CA CYS A 28 -7.22 9.51 11.74
C CYS A 28 -5.92 8.70 11.66
N PRO A 29 -4.92 9.01 12.50
CA PRO A 29 -3.63 8.33 12.47
C PRO A 29 -3.72 6.85 12.82
N ASP A 30 -4.71 6.45 13.63
CA ASP A 30 -4.90 5.04 14.00
C ASP A 30 -5.45 4.19 12.86
N ALA A 31 -6.03 4.79 11.81
CA ALA A 31 -6.48 4.06 10.62
C ALA A 31 -5.36 3.26 9.94
N ALA A 32 -4.09 3.66 10.10
CA ALA A 32 -2.94 2.92 9.57
C ALA A 32 -2.67 1.60 10.32
N LYS A 33 -3.15 1.47 11.56
CA LYS A 33 -2.96 0.30 12.43
C LYS A 33 -4.11 -0.69 12.36
N GLU A 34 -5.27 -0.25 11.87
CA GLU A 34 -6.43 -1.08 11.66
C GLU A 34 -6.14 -2.21 10.67
N VAL A 35 -6.84 -3.32 10.88
CA VAL A 35 -6.71 -4.53 10.07
C VAL A 35 -8.05 -4.97 9.55
N THR A 36 -8.06 -5.64 8.39
CA THR A 36 -9.28 -6.24 7.86
C THR A 36 -9.71 -7.48 8.67
N ILE A 37 -10.87 -8.03 8.36
CA ILE A 37 -11.33 -9.33 8.89
C ILE A 37 -10.36 -10.49 8.58
N HIS A 38 -9.47 -10.30 7.61
CA HIS A 38 -8.41 -11.25 7.23
C HIS A 38 -7.07 -10.92 7.90
N GLN A 39 -7.04 -10.05 8.91
CA GLN A 39 -5.82 -9.53 9.55
C GLN A 39 -4.85 -8.84 8.59
N GLU A 40 -5.32 -8.41 7.42
CA GLU A 40 -4.50 -7.70 6.45
C GLU A 40 -4.29 -6.26 6.91
N SER A 41 -3.03 -5.83 6.96
CA SER A 41 -2.67 -4.42 7.14
C SER A 41 -2.81 -3.64 5.83
N VAL A 42 -2.73 -2.30 5.92
CA VAL A 42 -2.70 -1.43 4.75
C VAL A 42 -1.60 -1.79 3.74
N LEU A 43 -0.47 -2.33 4.21
CA LEU A 43 0.63 -2.80 3.34
C LEU A 43 0.25 -4.09 2.59
N HIS A 44 -0.46 -5.02 3.23
CA HIS A 44 -0.97 -6.22 2.55
C HIS A 44 -1.90 -5.84 1.40
N LEU A 45 -2.81 -4.89 1.65
CA LEU A 45 -3.73 -4.38 0.63
C LEU A 45 -2.99 -3.70 -0.53
N ALA A 46 -1.98 -2.88 -0.24
CA ALA A 46 -1.17 -2.22 -1.28
C ALA A 46 -0.50 -3.24 -2.22
N VAL A 47 0.13 -4.28 -1.66
CA VAL A 47 0.73 -5.38 -2.42
C VAL A 47 -0.33 -6.19 -3.16
N LYS A 48 -1.44 -6.55 -2.51
CA LYS A 48 -2.53 -7.33 -3.13
C LYS A 48 -3.14 -6.63 -4.33
N HIS A 49 -3.19 -5.30 -4.34
CA HIS A 49 -3.74 -4.50 -5.44
C HIS A 49 -2.70 -3.93 -6.42
N HIS A 50 -1.44 -4.38 -6.35
CA HIS A 50 -0.34 -3.90 -7.21
C HIS A 50 -0.17 -2.36 -7.15
N GLN A 51 -0.43 -1.75 -5.99
CA GLN A 51 -0.36 -0.31 -5.78
C GLN A 51 1.03 0.07 -5.25
N GLN A 52 2.03 0.04 -6.14
CA GLN A 52 3.41 0.25 -5.74
C GLN A 52 3.68 1.67 -5.23
N GLU A 53 3.09 2.69 -5.86
CA GLU A 53 3.25 4.09 -5.45
C GLU A 53 2.69 4.32 -4.05
N VAL A 54 1.56 3.69 -3.73
CA VAL A 54 0.97 3.71 -2.38
C VAL A 54 1.88 2.99 -1.39
N LEU A 55 2.44 1.85 -1.77
CA LEU A 55 3.36 1.09 -0.92
C LEU A 55 4.61 1.90 -0.58
N VAL A 56 5.23 2.55 -1.57
CA VAL A 56 6.39 3.42 -1.38
C VAL A 56 6.02 4.60 -0.48
N PHE A 57 4.90 5.28 -0.74
CA PHE A 57 4.43 6.38 0.10
C PHE A 57 4.24 5.97 1.57
N LEU A 58 3.62 4.81 1.82
CA LEU A 58 3.39 4.29 3.16
C LEU A 58 4.71 4.02 3.89
N ILE A 59 5.62 3.27 3.25
CA ILE A 59 6.90 2.89 3.84
C ILE A 59 7.79 4.11 4.09
N ASP A 60 7.89 5.00 3.11
CA ASP A 60 8.86 6.10 3.11
C ASP A 60 8.40 7.32 3.94
N GLN A 61 7.10 7.67 3.89
CA GLN A 61 6.63 8.95 4.41
C GLN A 61 5.75 8.87 5.65
N LYS A 62 5.00 7.79 5.86
CA LYS A 62 3.92 7.78 6.87
C LYS A 62 4.13 6.84 8.03
N LEU A 63 4.85 5.75 7.83
CA LEU A 63 4.79 4.64 8.78
C LEU A 63 6.09 4.51 9.60
N GLY A 64 7.18 5.20 9.20
CA GLY A 64 8.38 5.44 10.01
C GLY A 64 8.89 4.18 10.73
N SER A 65 9.05 4.25 12.06
CA SER A 65 9.50 3.12 12.89
C SER A 65 8.47 1.99 12.99
N SER A 66 7.17 2.27 12.82
CA SER A 66 6.10 1.26 12.82
C SER A 66 6.09 0.41 11.55
N VAL A 67 6.87 0.77 10.52
CA VAL A 67 7.03 -0.03 9.30
C VAL A 67 7.47 -1.44 9.64
N GLN A 68 8.45 -1.60 10.53
CA GLN A 68 9.03 -2.91 10.85
C GLN A 68 7.97 -3.87 11.42
N ASP A 69 7.09 -3.37 12.29
CA ASP A 69 5.99 -4.16 12.85
C ASP A 69 4.99 -4.58 11.77
N LEU A 70 4.68 -3.68 10.82
CA LEU A 70 3.76 -4.00 9.73
C LEU A 70 4.37 -4.88 8.63
N LEU A 71 5.69 -4.82 8.42
CA LEU A 71 6.42 -5.68 7.47
C LEU A 71 6.39 -7.15 7.91
N ASN A 72 6.53 -7.38 9.22
CA ASN A 72 6.59 -8.72 9.81
C ASN A 72 5.22 -9.26 10.24
N ARG A 73 4.20 -8.39 10.26
CA ARG A 73 2.82 -8.83 10.52
C ARG A 73 2.38 -9.79 9.41
N GLY A 74 1.92 -10.97 9.81
CA GLY A 74 1.22 -11.89 8.93
C GLY A 74 -0.27 -11.58 8.86
N ASP A 75 -0.88 -11.87 7.72
CA ASP A 75 -2.33 -11.97 7.59
C ASP A 75 -2.88 -13.19 8.34
N ARG A 76 -4.17 -13.49 8.17
CA ARG A 76 -4.84 -14.63 8.82
C ARG A 76 -4.22 -15.98 8.47
N GLU A 77 -3.57 -16.11 7.32
CA GLU A 77 -2.87 -17.32 6.89
C GLU A 77 -1.39 -17.33 7.31
N GLY A 78 -0.93 -16.26 7.97
CA GLY A 78 0.46 -16.07 8.34
C GLY A 78 1.33 -15.52 7.20
N ASN A 79 0.73 -15.13 6.07
CA ASN A 79 1.48 -14.54 4.97
C ASN A 79 1.82 -13.10 5.30
N THR A 80 3.11 -12.76 5.29
CA THR A 80 3.55 -11.36 5.34
C THR A 80 3.48 -10.71 3.97
N ILE A 81 3.67 -9.39 3.91
CA ILE A 81 3.68 -8.66 2.64
C ILE A 81 4.75 -9.18 1.66
N MET A 82 5.86 -9.73 2.17
CA MET A 82 6.93 -10.29 1.35
C MET A 82 6.51 -11.62 0.71
N HIS A 83 5.75 -12.45 1.43
CA HIS A 83 5.16 -13.67 0.86
C HIS A 83 4.21 -13.31 -0.29
N LEU A 84 3.34 -12.31 -0.07
CA LEU A 84 2.41 -11.82 -1.10
C LEU A 84 3.13 -11.22 -2.31
N ALA A 85 4.17 -10.40 -2.09
CA ALA A 85 4.93 -9.77 -3.16
C ALA A 85 5.66 -10.80 -4.02
N ASN A 86 6.25 -11.83 -3.40
CA ASN A 86 6.90 -12.93 -4.11
C ASN A 86 5.89 -13.75 -4.92
N ALA A 87 4.77 -14.14 -4.30
CA ALA A 87 3.71 -14.88 -4.99
C ALA A 87 3.14 -14.12 -6.20
N LYS A 88 3.04 -12.80 -6.09
CA LYS A 88 2.57 -11.91 -7.17
C LYS A 88 3.66 -11.46 -8.14
N LYS A 89 4.90 -11.91 -7.96
CA LYS A 89 6.08 -11.51 -8.76
C LYS A 89 6.27 -9.97 -8.83
N GLN A 90 5.95 -9.28 -7.73
CA GLN A 90 6.08 -7.82 -7.61
C GLN A 90 7.44 -7.37 -7.05
N LEU A 91 8.44 -8.25 -7.07
CA LEU A 91 9.77 -7.95 -6.57
C LEU A 91 10.52 -7.09 -7.60
N GLN A 92 10.63 -5.78 -7.35
CA GLN A 92 11.64 -4.95 -8.01
C GLN A 92 12.98 -5.18 -7.33
N VAL A 93 13.71 -6.20 -7.78
CA VAL A 93 15.13 -6.32 -7.44
C VAL A 93 15.86 -5.29 -8.30
N ARG A 94 16.23 -4.14 -7.71
CA ARG A 94 17.16 -3.23 -8.39
C ARG A 94 18.50 -3.98 -8.52
N PRO A 95 19.04 -4.16 -9.74
CA PRO A 95 20.40 -4.62 -9.89
C PRO A 95 21.32 -3.58 -9.26
N VAL A 96 22.24 -4.04 -8.42
CA VAL A 96 23.32 -3.22 -7.84
C VAL A 96 24.36 -2.93 -8.91
#